data_AF-A0A314XF49-F1
#
_entry.id   AF-A0A314XF49-F1
#
_cell.length_a   1.000
_cell.length_b   1.000
_cell.length_c   1.000
_cell.angle_alpha   90.00
_cell.angle_beta   90.00
_cell.angle_gamma   90.00
#
_symmetry.space_group_name_H-M   'P 1'
#
loop_
_entity.id
_entity.type
_entity.pdbx_description
1 polymer ?
#
loop_
_entity_poly.entity_id
_entity_poly.type
_entity_poly.pdbx_seq_one_letter_code
_entity_poly.pdbx_strand_id
1 'polypeptide(L)'
;MAMADPTEPPTVETLCPETPSSFSSSPPLSPKSATPCPQNPTQSPSPSSVLPTPLARLWRPTAQRNLRNQWSKLASYRQQWASSSSTARSHATALVNAYLSLKYMPSMELGALRDIPNIKKKASQKLFKQQVLHQGKLLSSYKHMVSVVIHMVNISKSMKCFLKGASSSPLVHFSGYSEDKNDPGDGGGILVFQFWTISCFEEVAEELVQMFILELNLKRLLVVELLSISCKVPPLNSLHWSDELYPGEFSDLSICNLYSEETCKPVYPRLNDQKSEMPAARFNQQPDHDVLQVYLTTWLAEVNIDSDRVDEIFVEVGEEMHVTIS
;
A
#
# COMPACT_ATOMS: atom_id res chain seq x y z
N MET A 1 -22.56 24.97 -46.10
CA MET A 1 -23.19 26.30 -46.13
C MET A 1 -23.17 26.80 -44.68
N ALA A 2 -22.00 27.30 -44.26
CA ALA A 2 -21.68 28.70 -43.86
C ALA A 2 -21.47 28.71 -42.33
N MET A 3 -20.23 28.76 -41.81
CA MET A 3 -19.38 29.95 -41.53
C MET A 3 -20.11 30.97 -40.63
N ALA A 4 -19.57 31.58 -39.59
CA ALA A 4 -18.27 31.68 -38.87
C ALA A 4 -18.66 32.12 -37.42
N ASP A 5 -17.83 32.18 -36.37
CA ASP A 5 -16.60 32.97 -36.20
C ASP A 5 -16.07 32.76 -34.75
N PRO A 6 -14.75 32.67 -34.51
CA PRO A 6 -14.14 32.74 -33.17
C PRO A 6 -13.42 34.09 -32.96
N THR A 7 -13.46 34.65 -31.75
CA THR A 7 -12.76 35.90 -31.43
C THR A 7 -11.66 35.66 -30.37
N GLU A 8 -10.42 35.96 -30.76
CA GLU A 8 -9.20 36.00 -29.94
C GLU A 8 -9.13 37.21 -28.97
N PRO A 9 -8.25 37.17 -27.94
CA PRO A 9 -8.03 38.27 -26.99
C PRO A 9 -6.86 39.18 -27.38
N PRO A 10 -6.70 40.38 -26.78
CA PRO A 10 -5.49 41.19 -26.98
C PRO A 10 -4.53 41.18 -25.77
N THR A 11 -3.25 41.16 -26.17
CA THR A 11 -1.96 41.30 -25.47
C THR A 11 -1.75 42.69 -24.83
N VAL A 12 -1.00 42.77 -23.72
CA VAL A 12 -0.16 43.93 -23.39
C VAL A 12 1.16 43.46 -22.76
N GLU A 13 2.25 43.63 -23.50
CA GLU A 13 3.63 43.69 -23.01
C GLU A 13 3.93 45.11 -22.52
N THR A 14 4.77 45.29 -21.49
CA THR A 14 5.74 46.41 -21.42
C THR A 14 6.93 46.05 -20.51
N LEU A 15 8.12 46.38 -21.03
CA LEU A 15 9.48 46.11 -20.58
C LEU A 15 9.99 46.95 -19.37
N CYS A 16 10.79 46.28 -18.54
CA CYS A 16 12.16 46.57 -18.02
C CYS A 16 12.62 47.93 -17.42
N PRO A 17 13.71 47.91 -16.61
CA PRO A 17 14.00 48.85 -15.53
C PRO A 17 15.16 49.83 -15.83
N GLU A 18 15.34 50.85 -14.98
CA GLU A 18 16.57 51.65 -14.93
C GLU A 18 16.99 51.99 -13.49
N THR A 19 18.26 51.66 -13.19
CA THR A 19 19.14 52.34 -12.22
C THR A 19 20.13 53.17 -13.03
N PRO A 20 20.71 54.27 -12.52
CA PRO A 20 22.18 54.24 -12.38
C PRO A 20 22.80 55.07 -11.22
N SER A 21 23.94 54.55 -10.72
CA SER A 21 25.24 55.24 -10.49
C SER A 21 25.34 56.38 -9.43
N SER A 22 26.19 56.42 -8.39
CA SER A 22 27.63 56.12 -8.13
C SER A 22 28.40 57.41 -7.73
N PHE A 23 29.60 57.25 -7.13
CA PHE A 23 30.65 58.23 -6.72
C PHE A 23 30.56 58.76 -5.27
N SER A 24 31.64 58.95 -4.49
CA SER A 24 33.07 58.58 -4.53
C SER A 24 33.75 59.11 -3.24
N SER A 25 34.89 58.52 -2.86
CA SER A 25 36.08 59.15 -2.20
C SER A 25 36.20 59.25 -0.66
N SER A 26 37.30 58.67 -0.16
CA SER A 26 37.92 58.74 1.18
C SER A 26 39.04 59.84 1.25
N PRO A 27 39.99 59.82 2.23
CA PRO A 27 40.01 60.34 3.61
C PRO A 27 41.07 61.49 3.75
N PRO A 28 41.67 61.91 4.92
CA PRO A 28 42.70 61.12 5.66
C PRO A 28 43.06 61.52 7.15
N LEU A 29 44.07 60.82 7.71
CA LEU A 29 45.09 61.19 8.75
C LEU A 29 44.93 60.79 10.25
N SER A 30 45.79 59.84 10.66
CA SER A 30 46.34 59.56 12.01
C SER A 30 47.39 60.64 12.42
N PRO A 31 48.10 60.68 13.60
CA PRO A 31 48.73 59.55 14.35
C PRO A 31 48.91 59.67 15.90
N LYS A 32 49.28 58.57 16.59
CA LYS A 32 50.51 58.42 17.42
C LYS A 32 50.43 57.27 18.44
N SER A 33 51.62 56.73 18.71
CA SER A 33 51.99 55.44 19.28
C SER A 33 52.46 55.53 20.74
N ALA A 34 52.27 54.44 21.51
CA ALA A 34 53.14 54.01 22.62
C ALA A 34 52.83 52.54 23.01
N THR A 35 53.87 51.75 23.30
CA THR A 35 53.88 50.31 23.69
C THR A 35 54.78 50.17 24.93
N PRO A 36 54.86 49.03 25.66
CA PRO A 36 53.87 48.28 26.45
C PRO A 36 54.31 48.07 27.93
N CYS A 37 53.46 47.46 28.78
CA CYS A 37 53.80 46.36 29.72
C CYS A 37 52.57 45.85 30.51
N PRO A 38 52.59 44.63 31.08
CA PRO A 38 51.49 43.66 30.94
C PRO A 38 50.72 43.40 32.23
N GLN A 39 49.39 43.31 32.18
CA GLN A 39 48.57 42.65 33.21
C GLN A 39 47.29 42.05 32.60
N ASN A 40 47.14 40.74 32.76
CA ASN A 40 45.86 40.00 32.73
C ASN A 40 45.87 39.16 34.03
N PRO A 41 44.74 38.63 34.57
CA PRO A 41 43.41 38.52 33.97
C PRO A 41 42.23 38.78 34.95
N THR A 42 41.15 39.41 34.50
CA THR A 42 39.79 39.03 34.94
C THR A 42 38.77 39.62 33.96
N GLN A 43 38.15 38.78 33.11
CA GLN A 43 36.99 39.20 32.33
C GLN A 43 35.81 38.28 32.62
N SER A 44 34.81 38.91 33.22
CA SER A 44 33.41 38.50 33.27
C SER A 44 32.87 38.29 31.85
N PRO A 45 32.00 37.31 31.59
CA PRO A 45 31.40 37.15 30.28
C PRO A 45 30.30 38.21 30.07
N SER A 46 30.45 39.03 29.03
CA SER A 46 29.38 39.88 28.50
C SER A 46 28.29 39.01 27.84
N PRO A 47 27.01 39.42 27.87
CA PRO A 47 25.93 38.68 27.25
C PRO A 47 25.91 38.97 25.75
N SER A 48 26.53 38.11 24.96
CA SER A 48 26.36 38.15 23.51
C SER A 48 24.95 37.68 23.15
N SER A 49 24.16 38.67 22.72
CA SER A 49 23.01 38.59 21.81
C SER A 49 22.74 37.20 21.23
N VAL A 50 21.64 36.60 21.68
CA VAL A 50 21.01 35.42 21.09
C VAL A 50 20.57 35.77 19.67
N LEU A 51 21.34 35.32 18.68
CA LEU A 51 20.83 35.05 17.34
C LEU A 51 20.46 33.56 17.31
N PRO A 52 19.21 33.18 17.01
CA PRO A 52 18.90 31.78 16.80
C PRO A 52 19.61 31.32 15.52
N THR A 53 20.62 30.47 15.68
CA THR A 53 21.28 29.80 14.56
C THR A 53 20.23 29.01 13.76
N PRO A 54 20.12 29.14 12.43
CA PRO A 54 19.20 28.34 11.62
C PRO A 54 19.71 26.90 11.39
N LEU A 55 20.38 26.33 12.39
CA LEU A 55 20.92 24.96 12.42
C LEU A 55 20.14 24.09 13.41
N ALA A 56 18.85 24.39 13.59
CA ALA A 56 17.96 23.49 14.30
C ALA A 56 17.83 22.20 13.46
N ARG A 57 18.52 21.16 13.94
CA ARG A 57 18.85 19.91 13.23
C ARG A 57 17.64 19.29 12.56
N LEU A 58 17.67 19.24 11.23
CA LEU A 58 16.85 18.38 10.37
C LEU A 58 16.97 16.90 10.82
N TRP A 59 15.92 16.07 10.66
CA TRP A 59 16.03 14.59 10.77
C TRP A 59 17.29 14.10 10.05
N ARG A 60 17.96 13.09 10.62
CA ARG A 60 19.14 12.49 10.00
C ARG A 60 18.84 12.07 8.55
N PRO A 61 19.78 12.29 7.60
CA PRO A 61 19.61 11.88 6.20
C PRO A 61 19.21 10.41 6.01
N THR A 62 19.65 9.53 6.92
CA THR A 62 19.26 8.11 6.89
C THR A 62 17.78 7.89 7.16
N ALA A 63 17.17 8.64 8.08
CA ALA A 63 15.74 8.54 8.39
C ALA A 63 14.89 9.03 7.21
N GLN A 64 15.26 10.18 6.62
CA GLN A 64 14.61 10.70 5.42
C GLN A 64 14.68 9.71 4.24
N ARG A 65 15.86 9.11 4.03
CA ARG A 65 16.07 8.11 2.97
C ARG A 65 15.25 6.84 3.24
N ASN A 66 15.24 6.34 4.47
CA ASN A 66 14.44 5.17 4.83
C ASN A 66 12.96 5.42 4.51
N LEU A 67 12.44 6.56 4.94
CA LEU A 67 11.05 6.92 4.73
C LEU A 67 10.68 6.96 3.24
N ARG A 68 11.46 7.67 2.42
CA ARG A 68 11.28 7.67 0.95
C ARG A 68 11.29 6.26 0.38
N ASN A 69 12.25 5.44 0.79
CA ASN A 69 12.36 4.05 0.32
C ASN A 69 11.14 3.21 0.71
N GLN A 70 10.62 3.36 1.93
CA GLN A 70 9.43 2.62 2.37
C GLN A 70 8.20 3.02 1.56
N TRP A 71 8.00 4.32 1.31
CA TRP A 71 6.89 4.79 0.48
C TRP A 71 7.02 4.39 -0.99
N SER A 72 8.23 4.40 -1.57
CA SER A 72 8.45 3.84 -2.91
C SER A 72 8.13 2.34 -2.98
N LYS A 73 8.43 1.59 -1.92
CA LYS A 73 8.02 0.17 -1.86
C LYS A 73 6.51 0.03 -1.75
N LEU A 74 5.82 0.85 -0.95
CA LEU A 74 4.35 0.83 -0.86
C LEU A 74 3.71 1.07 -2.23
N ALA A 75 4.23 2.01 -3.02
CA ALA A 75 3.78 2.24 -4.40
C ALA A 75 3.99 0.98 -5.28
N SER A 76 5.17 0.35 -5.20
CA SER A 76 5.42 -0.90 -5.91
C SER A 76 4.46 -2.02 -5.49
N TYR A 77 4.18 -2.16 -4.19
CA TYR A 77 3.26 -3.18 -3.69
C TYR A 77 1.81 -2.90 -4.09
N ARG A 78 1.39 -1.63 -4.19
CA ARG A 78 0.09 -1.26 -4.76
C ARG A 78 -0.07 -1.79 -6.20
N GLN A 79 0.96 -1.62 -7.03
CA GLN A 79 0.95 -2.15 -8.41
C GLN A 79 0.95 -3.69 -8.43
N GLN A 80 1.73 -4.32 -7.55
CA GLN A 80 1.73 -5.78 -7.41
C GLN A 80 0.37 -6.32 -6.95
N TRP A 81 -0.31 -5.64 -6.03
CA TRP A 81 -1.67 -5.95 -5.64
C TRP A 81 -2.62 -5.91 -6.83
N ALA A 82 -2.64 -4.81 -7.60
CA ALA A 82 -3.54 -4.64 -8.74
C ALA A 82 -3.33 -5.76 -9.78
N SER A 83 -2.08 -6.06 -10.11
CA SER A 83 -1.72 -7.15 -11.03
C SER A 83 -2.19 -8.53 -10.53
N SER A 84 -1.98 -8.79 -9.24
CA SER A 84 -2.32 -10.08 -8.62
C SER A 84 -3.82 -10.26 -8.45
N SER A 85 -4.52 -9.21 -8.04
CA SER A 85 -5.97 -9.12 -7.95
C SER A 85 -6.62 -9.37 -9.33
N SER A 86 -6.11 -8.74 -10.38
CA SER A 86 -6.58 -8.93 -11.76
C SER A 86 -6.33 -10.36 -12.27
N THR A 87 -5.17 -10.93 -11.95
CA THR A 87 -4.83 -12.31 -12.32
C THR A 87 -5.74 -13.32 -11.60
N ALA A 88 -5.93 -13.15 -10.29
CA ALA A 88 -6.85 -13.95 -9.50
C ALA A 88 -8.28 -13.87 -10.03
N ARG A 89 -8.78 -12.67 -10.35
CA ARG A 89 -10.09 -12.45 -10.98
C ARG A 89 -10.23 -13.21 -12.29
N SER A 90 -9.20 -13.15 -13.14
CA SER A 90 -9.19 -13.88 -14.42
C SER A 90 -9.29 -15.39 -14.21
N HIS A 91 -8.64 -15.92 -13.17
CA HIS A 91 -8.77 -17.34 -12.79
C HIS A 91 -10.13 -17.67 -12.18
N ALA A 92 -10.70 -16.80 -11.34
CA ALA A 92 -12.05 -16.93 -10.81
C ALA A 92 -13.10 -16.95 -11.94
N THR A 93 -13.01 -16.03 -12.91
CA THR A 93 -13.91 -16.01 -14.08
C THR A 93 -13.77 -17.28 -14.90
N ALA A 94 -12.55 -17.74 -15.17
CA ALA A 94 -12.33 -18.98 -15.93
C ALA A 94 -12.85 -20.22 -15.17
N LEU A 95 -12.72 -20.24 -13.84
CA LEU A 95 -13.28 -21.26 -12.96
C LEU A 95 -14.82 -21.28 -13.05
N VAL A 96 -15.46 -20.13 -12.89
CA VAL A 96 -16.92 -19.98 -13.02
C VAL A 96 -17.41 -20.41 -14.39
N ASN A 97 -16.73 -19.98 -15.46
CA ASN A 97 -17.08 -20.37 -16.84
C ASN A 97 -16.98 -21.88 -17.04
N ALA A 98 -15.91 -22.51 -16.54
CA ALA A 98 -15.75 -23.96 -16.62
C ALA A 98 -16.84 -24.70 -15.83
N TYR A 99 -17.18 -24.20 -14.63
CA TYR A 99 -18.25 -24.74 -13.78
C TYR A 99 -19.61 -24.65 -14.47
N LEU A 100 -20.01 -23.46 -14.94
CA LEU A 100 -21.30 -23.26 -15.61
C LEU A 100 -21.40 -24.08 -16.90
N SER A 101 -20.34 -24.09 -17.70
CA SER A 101 -20.27 -24.91 -18.92
C SER A 101 -20.44 -26.39 -18.61
N LEU A 102 -19.87 -26.87 -17.50
CA LEU A 102 -19.97 -28.26 -17.07
C LEU A 102 -21.40 -28.58 -16.58
N LYS A 103 -22.00 -27.67 -15.79
CA LYS A 103 -23.37 -27.77 -15.27
C LYS A 103 -24.41 -27.87 -16.40
N TYR A 104 -24.25 -27.08 -17.47
CA TYR A 104 -25.18 -27.06 -18.59
C TYR A 104 -24.80 -27.97 -19.77
N MET A 105 -23.62 -28.63 -19.75
CA MET A 105 -23.20 -29.57 -20.79
C MET A 105 -24.24 -30.67 -21.11
N PRO A 106 -24.97 -31.25 -20.13
CA PRO A 106 -26.00 -32.25 -20.43
C PRO A 106 -27.12 -31.74 -21.34
N SER A 107 -27.60 -30.51 -21.10
CA SER A 107 -28.67 -29.87 -21.88
C SER A 107 -28.17 -29.11 -23.11
N MET A 108 -26.85 -28.95 -23.29
CA MET A 108 -26.28 -28.22 -24.42
C MET A 108 -26.62 -28.87 -25.77
N GLU A 109 -27.13 -28.07 -26.71
CA GLU A 109 -27.36 -28.45 -28.09
C GLU A 109 -26.04 -28.39 -28.86
N LEU A 110 -25.56 -29.56 -29.31
CA LEU A 110 -24.25 -29.68 -29.97
C LEU A 110 -24.29 -29.53 -31.48
N GLY A 111 -25.47 -29.35 -32.08
CA GLY A 111 -25.65 -29.25 -33.53
C GLY A 111 -24.96 -30.39 -34.28
N ALA A 112 -24.12 -30.04 -35.25
CA ALA A 112 -23.36 -30.98 -36.07
C ALA A 112 -22.42 -31.91 -35.28
N LEU A 113 -22.08 -31.58 -34.02
CA LEU A 113 -21.23 -32.42 -33.18
C LEU A 113 -22.01 -33.52 -32.45
N ARG A 114 -23.35 -33.54 -32.51
CA ARG A 114 -24.20 -34.52 -31.81
C ARG A 114 -23.86 -35.96 -32.16
N ASP A 115 -23.47 -36.21 -33.41
CA ASP A 115 -23.23 -37.56 -33.91
C ASP A 115 -21.84 -38.10 -33.49
N ILE A 116 -21.00 -37.26 -32.88
CA ILE A 116 -19.71 -37.67 -32.35
C ILE A 116 -19.93 -38.48 -31.07
N PRO A 117 -19.55 -39.78 -31.03
CA PRO A 117 -19.80 -40.60 -29.86
C PRO A 117 -19.04 -40.07 -28.65
N ASN A 118 -19.73 -40.02 -27.51
CA ASN A 118 -19.19 -39.58 -26.21
C ASN A 118 -18.69 -38.12 -26.17
N ILE A 119 -19.07 -37.26 -27.12
CA ILE A 119 -18.60 -35.86 -27.17
C ILE A 119 -18.91 -35.08 -25.88
N LYS A 120 -20.13 -35.18 -25.35
CA LYS A 120 -20.53 -34.55 -24.08
C LYS A 120 -19.67 -35.02 -22.92
N LYS A 121 -19.43 -36.34 -22.82
CA LYS A 121 -18.55 -36.93 -21.79
C LYS A 121 -17.12 -36.40 -21.87
N LYS A 122 -16.54 -36.36 -23.08
CA LYS A 122 -15.18 -35.83 -23.30
C LYS A 122 -15.10 -34.33 -22.99
N ALA A 123 -16.10 -33.55 -23.39
CA ALA A 123 -16.20 -32.13 -23.10
C ALA A 123 -16.33 -31.88 -21.59
N SER A 124 -17.20 -32.61 -20.90
CA SER A 124 -17.32 -32.56 -19.44
C SER A 124 -16.01 -32.89 -18.72
N GLN A 125 -15.27 -33.91 -19.18
CA GLN A 125 -13.96 -34.24 -18.62
C GLN A 125 -12.93 -33.12 -18.83
N LYS A 126 -12.94 -32.47 -20.00
CA LYS A 126 -12.07 -31.31 -20.28
C LYS A 126 -12.41 -30.14 -19.36
N LEU A 127 -13.69 -29.80 -19.24
CA LEU A 127 -14.17 -28.72 -18.37
C LEU A 127 -13.85 -28.99 -16.91
N PHE A 128 -13.99 -30.23 -16.43
CA PHE A 128 -13.59 -30.61 -15.08
C PHE A 128 -12.09 -30.40 -14.84
N LYS A 129 -11.23 -30.79 -15.79
CA LYS A 129 -9.78 -30.53 -15.69
C LYS A 129 -9.48 -29.03 -15.68
N GLN A 130 -10.19 -28.23 -16.46
CA GLN A 130 -10.06 -26.77 -16.45
C GLN A 130 -10.50 -26.19 -15.09
N GLN A 131 -11.57 -26.71 -14.50
CA GLN A 131 -12.03 -26.30 -13.17
C GLN A 131 -10.92 -26.48 -12.12
N VAL A 132 -10.35 -27.69 -12.03
CA VAL A 132 -9.26 -28.01 -11.10
C VAL A 132 -8.03 -27.14 -11.34
N LEU A 133 -7.67 -26.91 -12.61
CA LEU A 133 -6.56 -26.04 -12.98
C LEU A 133 -6.77 -24.60 -12.47
N HIS A 134 -7.95 -24.04 -12.70
CA HIS A 134 -8.25 -22.67 -12.32
C HIS A 134 -8.46 -22.51 -10.82
N GLN A 135 -8.93 -23.53 -10.10
CA GLN A 135 -8.91 -23.57 -8.63
C GLN A 135 -7.48 -23.44 -8.10
N GLY A 136 -6.55 -24.27 -8.60
CA GLY A 136 -5.15 -24.20 -8.17
C GLY A 136 -4.49 -22.85 -8.48
N LYS A 137 -4.78 -22.27 -9.65
CA LYS A 137 -4.27 -20.95 -10.03
C LYS A 137 -4.87 -19.82 -9.20
N LEU A 138 -6.18 -19.87 -8.92
CA LEU A 138 -6.86 -18.91 -8.05
C LEU A 138 -6.24 -18.91 -6.65
N LEU A 139 -6.04 -20.10 -6.06
CA LEU A 139 -5.40 -20.25 -4.77
C LEU A 139 -3.96 -19.70 -4.76
N SER A 140 -3.19 -19.98 -5.81
CA SER A 140 -1.83 -19.44 -5.95
C SER A 140 -1.81 -17.91 -6.04
N SER A 141 -2.74 -17.30 -6.79
CA SER A 141 -2.84 -15.85 -6.88
C SER A 141 -3.29 -15.23 -5.56
N TYR A 142 -4.22 -15.85 -4.85
CA TYR A 142 -4.62 -15.45 -3.50
C TYR A 142 -3.43 -15.45 -2.54
N LYS A 143 -2.64 -16.54 -2.49
CA LYS A 143 -1.43 -16.59 -1.67
C LYS A 143 -0.45 -15.46 -1.98
N HIS A 144 -0.31 -15.10 -3.25
CA HIS A 144 0.55 -13.97 -3.63
C HIS A 144 -0.03 -12.64 -3.13
N MET A 145 -1.35 -12.42 -3.20
CA MET A 145 -1.99 -11.23 -2.64
C MET A 145 -1.78 -11.13 -1.12
N VAL A 146 -1.90 -12.24 -0.38
CA VAL A 146 -1.60 -12.28 1.06
C VAL A 146 -0.16 -11.83 1.32
N SER A 147 0.80 -12.35 0.56
CA SER A 147 2.21 -11.96 0.66
C SER A 147 2.43 -10.47 0.41
N VAL A 148 1.74 -9.88 -0.57
CA VAL A 148 1.82 -8.44 -0.87
C VAL A 148 1.35 -7.61 0.34
N VAL A 149 0.20 -7.95 0.91
CA VAL A 149 -0.35 -7.22 2.08
C VAL A 149 0.55 -7.39 3.31
N ILE A 150 1.12 -8.58 3.54
CA ILE A 150 2.12 -8.79 4.61
C ILE A 150 3.32 -7.87 4.43
N HIS A 151 3.83 -7.72 3.21
CA HIS A 151 4.93 -6.79 2.95
C HIS A 151 4.53 -5.34 3.21
N MET A 152 3.34 -4.93 2.78
CA MET A 152 2.80 -3.60 3.08
C MET A 152 2.70 -3.34 4.59
N VAL A 153 2.18 -4.29 5.37
CA VAL A 153 2.12 -4.21 6.85
C VAL A 153 3.51 -4.03 7.44
N ASN A 154 4.47 -4.87 7.05
CA ASN A 154 5.83 -4.78 7.58
C ASN A 154 6.52 -3.46 7.20
N ILE A 155 6.22 -2.91 6.02
CA ILE A 155 6.75 -1.62 5.57
C ILE A 155 6.15 -0.47 6.37
N SER A 156 4.84 -0.46 6.59
CA SER A 156 4.16 0.57 7.41
C SER A 156 4.76 0.65 8.81
N LYS A 157 5.14 -0.50 9.39
CA LYS A 157 5.73 -0.60 10.74
C LYS A 157 7.24 -0.33 10.80
N SER A 158 7.92 -0.10 9.67
CA SER A 158 9.39 0.04 9.59
C SER A 158 9.86 1.39 9.02
N MET A 159 9.02 2.41 9.13
CA MET A 159 9.35 3.77 8.69
C MET A 159 10.33 4.47 9.61
N LYS A 160 10.27 4.19 10.92
CA LYS A 160 11.28 4.64 11.90
C LYS A 160 12.66 4.04 11.63
N CYS A 161 13.69 4.80 11.97
CA CYS A 161 15.10 4.49 11.77
C CYS A 161 15.86 4.64 13.10
N PHE A 162 16.18 3.51 13.71
CA PHE A 162 16.82 3.44 15.03
C PHE A 162 18.33 3.28 14.90
N LEU A 163 19.08 3.76 15.88
CA LEU A 163 20.51 3.55 16.01
C LEU A 163 20.79 2.11 16.45
N LYS A 164 21.75 1.47 15.79
CA LYS A 164 22.18 0.10 16.09
C LYS A 164 23.53 0.10 16.80
N GLY A 165 23.60 -0.56 17.96
CA GLY A 165 24.81 -0.70 18.78
C GLY A 165 25.04 0.40 19.82
N ALA A 166 26.04 0.19 20.70
CA ALA A 166 26.41 1.14 21.74
C ALA A 166 26.94 2.46 21.15
N SER A 167 26.63 3.58 21.81
CA SER A 167 27.02 4.95 21.42
C SER A 167 28.54 5.19 21.29
N SER A 168 29.38 4.19 21.58
CA SER A 168 30.84 4.20 21.50
C SER A 168 31.43 3.60 20.21
N SER A 169 30.62 3.08 19.28
CA SER A 169 31.12 2.58 17.98
C SER A 169 31.56 3.74 17.07
N PRO A 170 32.74 3.68 16.43
CA PRO A 170 33.18 4.68 15.45
C PRO A 170 32.35 4.66 14.15
N LEU A 171 31.56 3.59 13.92
CA LEU A 171 30.63 3.48 12.80
C LEU A 171 29.19 3.48 13.31
N VAL A 172 28.39 4.42 12.80
CA VAL A 172 26.96 4.52 13.11
C VAL A 172 26.19 3.55 12.20
N HIS A 173 25.58 2.54 12.81
CA HIS A 173 24.67 1.61 12.13
C HIS A 173 23.22 1.97 12.44
N PHE A 174 22.30 1.57 11.56
CA PHE A 174 20.87 1.82 11.74
C PHE A 174 20.04 0.54 11.53
N SER A 175 18.89 0.45 12.22
CA SER A 175 17.94 -0.66 12.18
C SER A 175 16.49 -0.17 12.07
N GLY A 176 15.59 -1.05 11.62
CA GLY A 176 14.14 -0.81 11.62
C GLY A 176 13.45 -1.18 12.94
N TYR A 177 14.21 -1.59 13.96
CA TYR A 177 13.72 -1.90 15.31
C TYR A 177 14.62 -1.23 16.35
N SER A 178 14.00 -0.83 17.46
CA SER A 178 14.68 -0.19 18.59
C SER A 178 15.52 -1.21 19.37
N GLU A 179 16.83 -0.95 19.51
CA GLU A 179 17.71 -1.62 20.48
C GLU A 179 17.87 -0.79 21.77
N ASP A 180 17.60 0.52 21.71
CA ASP A 180 17.60 1.46 22.83
C ASP A 180 16.20 2.08 22.99
N LYS A 181 15.58 1.90 24.17
CA LYS A 181 14.26 2.43 24.49
C LYS A 181 14.20 3.96 24.48
N ASN A 182 15.34 4.64 24.53
CA ASN A 182 15.43 6.09 24.50
C ASN A 182 15.59 6.65 23.09
N ASP A 183 15.72 5.79 22.07
CA ASP A 183 15.75 6.21 20.67
C ASP A 183 14.33 6.25 20.09
N PRO A 184 13.77 7.44 19.83
CA PRO A 184 12.44 7.57 19.23
C PRO A 184 12.36 7.09 17.77
N GLY A 185 13.49 6.79 17.12
CA GLY A 185 13.53 6.31 15.73
C GLY A 185 13.25 7.41 14.70
N ASP A 186 13.16 8.67 15.13
CA ASP A 186 13.07 9.86 14.27
C ASP A 186 14.44 10.31 13.72
N GLY A 187 15.49 9.59 14.12
CA GLY A 187 16.86 9.94 13.80
C GLY A 187 17.35 11.20 14.52
N GLY A 188 16.64 11.75 15.49
CA GLY A 188 16.94 12.99 16.20
C GLY A 188 16.91 14.23 15.32
N GLY A 189 16.00 15.16 15.60
CA GLY A 189 15.92 16.46 14.91
C GLY A 189 14.52 17.08 14.96
N ILE A 190 14.43 18.36 14.58
CA ILE A 190 13.18 19.03 14.21
C ILE A 190 12.80 18.57 12.80
N LEU A 191 11.49 18.56 12.51
CA LEU A 191 10.87 18.09 11.27
C LEU A 191 11.60 18.60 10.01
N VAL A 192 11.87 17.67 9.07
CA VAL A 192 12.49 18.00 7.76
C VAL A 192 11.44 18.35 6.73
N PHE A 193 10.30 17.68 6.83
CA PHE A 193 9.16 17.95 5.98
C PHE A 193 8.34 19.06 6.62
N GLN A 194 7.64 19.80 5.78
CA GLN A 194 7.14 21.13 6.11
C GLN A 194 6.12 21.08 7.27
N PHE A 195 5.42 19.96 7.44
CA PHE A 195 4.36 19.79 8.45
C PHE A 195 4.32 18.42 9.15
N TRP A 196 4.86 17.33 8.59
CA TRP A 196 4.60 15.95 9.06
C TRP A 196 5.72 15.32 9.90
N THR A 197 5.32 14.67 11.00
CA THR A 197 6.19 13.79 11.80
C THR A 197 6.34 12.41 11.15
N ILE A 198 7.36 11.60 11.50
CA ILE A 198 7.41 10.19 11.04
C ILE A 198 6.13 9.44 11.42
N SER A 199 5.57 9.73 12.60
CA SER A 199 4.31 9.12 13.03
C SER A 199 3.14 9.50 12.14
N CYS A 200 3.07 10.72 11.61
CA CYS A 200 2.06 11.09 10.62
C CYS A 200 2.18 10.24 9.36
N PHE A 201 3.40 9.98 8.87
CA PHE A 201 3.60 9.07 7.74
C PHE A 201 3.23 7.62 8.08
N GLU A 202 3.51 7.15 9.29
CA GLU A 202 3.10 5.81 9.75
C GLU A 202 1.57 5.70 9.81
N GLU A 203 0.87 6.71 10.33
CA GLU A 203 -0.59 6.77 10.41
C GLU A 203 -1.25 6.71 9.03
N VAL A 204 -0.76 7.53 8.08
CA VAL A 204 -1.28 7.52 6.69
C VAL A 204 -0.91 6.22 5.97
N ALA A 205 0.24 5.63 6.25
CA ALA A 205 0.58 4.31 5.74
C ALA A 205 -0.31 3.22 6.34
N GLU A 206 -0.64 3.30 7.62
CA GLU A 206 -1.58 2.38 8.28
C GLU A 206 -2.98 2.50 7.67
N GLU A 207 -3.47 3.72 7.44
CA GLU A 207 -4.71 3.98 6.71
C GLU A 207 -4.70 3.29 5.33
N LEU A 208 -3.64 3.52 4.55
CA LEU A 208 -3.45 2.91 3.23
C LEU A 208 -3.50 1.39 3.31
N VAL A 209 -2.71 0.79 4.19
CA VAL A 209 -2.59 -0.66 4.33
C VAL A 209 -3.89 -1.29 4.85
N GLN A 210 -4.62 -0.58 5.70
CA GLN A 210 -5.89 -1.05 6.24
C GLN A 210 -6.93 -1.28 5.14
N MET A 211 -6.99 -0.43 4.11
CA MET A 211 -7.85 -0.64 2.94
C MET A 211 -7.54 -1.99 2.26
N PHE A 212 -6.25 -2.30 2.04
CA PHE A 212 -5.84 -3.58 1.45
C PHE A 212 -6.08 -4.79 2.37
N ILE A 213 -5.94 -4.63 3.69
CA ILE A 213 -6.26 -5.70 4.67
C ILE A 213 -7.75 -6.05 4.61
N LEU A 214 -8.63 -5.04 4.61
CA LEU A 214 -10.07 -5.24 4.54
C LEU A 214 -10.47 -5.89 3.21
N GLU A 215 -9.89 -5.43 2.11
CA GLU A 215 -10.15 -6.01 0.80
C GLU A 215 -9.62 -7.45 0.68
N LEU A 216 -8.45 -7.75 1.27
CA LEU A 216 -7.92 -9.11 1.33
C LEU A 216 -8.87 -10.03 2.11
N ASN A 217 -9.45 -9.55 3.21
CA ASN A 217 -10.39 -10.33 4.01
C ASN A 217 -11.65 -10.69 3.20
N LEU A 218 -12.22 -9.71 2.50
CA LEU A 218 -13.36 -9.95 1.61
C LEU A 218 -13.00 -10.91 0.47
N LYS A 219 -11.84 -10.73 -0.17
CA LYS A 219 -11.40 -11.61 -1.26
C LYS A 219 -11.12 -13.03 -0.76
N ARG A 220 -10.65 -13.22 0.48
CA ARG A 220 -10.54 -14.55 1.10
C ARG A 220 -11.90 -15.25 1.14
N LEU A 221 -12.97 -14.53 1.54
CA LEU A 221 -14.32 -15.10 1.56
C LEU A 221 -14.74 -15.56 0.17
N LEU A 222 -14.51 -14.72 -0.85
CA LEU A 222 -14.78 -15.08 -2.23
C LEU A 222 -13.96 -16.30 -2.70
N VAL A 223 -12.69 -16.42 -2.30
CA VAL A 223 -11.86 -17.59 -2.62
C VAL A 223 -12.45 -18.86 -1.99
N VAL A 224 -12.84 -18.84 -0.72
CA VAL A 224 -13.47 -20.00 -0.05
C VAL A 224 -14.71 -20.46 -0.81
N GLU A 225 -15.59 -19.52 -1.16
CA GLU A 225 -16.83 -19.78 -1.88
C GLU A 225 -16.57 -20.32 -3.30
N LEU A 226 -15.65 -19.69 -4.04
CA LEU A 226 -15.30 -20.10 -5.41
C LEU A 226 -14.58 -21.45 -5.45
N LEU A 227 -13.72 -21.76 -4.48
CA LEU A 227 -13.08 -23.07 -4.39
C LEU A 227 -14.08 -24.18 -4.01
N SER A 228 -15.15 -23.84 -3.31
CA SER A 228 -16.21 -24.77 -2.90
C SER A 228 -17.20 -25.14 -4.01
N ILE A 229 -17.15 -24.48 -5.19
CA ILE A 229 -18.02 -24.84 -6.30
C ILE A 229 -17.60 -26.20 -6.88
N SER A 230 -18.53 -27.16 -6.92
CA SER A 230 -18.28 -28.52 -7.39
C SER A 230 -19.38 -29.01 -8.31
N CYS A 231 -19.00 -29.66 -9.41
CA CYS A 231 -19.90 -30.41 -10.28
C CYS A 231 -19.92 -31.92 -9.98
N LYS A 232 -19.13 -32.41 -9.01
CA LYS A 232 -19.14 -33.83 -8.61
C LYS A 232 -19.94 -34.04 -7.34
N VAL A 233 -20.71 -35.13 -7.34
CA VAL A 233 -21.36 -35.72 -6.18
C VAL A 233 -20.54 -36.95 -5.74
N PRO A 234 -20.21 -37.11 -4.45
CA PRO A 234 -20.40 -36.10 -3.40
C PRO A 234 -19.49 -34.88 -3.64
N PRO A 235 -19.89 -33.68 -3.17
CA PRO A 235 -19.04 -32.51 -3.19
C PRO A 235 -17.69 -32.90 -2.57
N LEU A 236 -16.60 -32.62 -3.27
CA LEU A 236 -15.28 -32.70 -2.66
C LEU A 236 -15.32 -31.71 -1.48
N ASN A 237 -15.15 -32.21 -0.26
CA ASN A 237 -15.10 -31.50 1.02
C ASN A 237 -15.33 -29.99 0.91
N SER A 238 -16.54 -29.52 1.27
CA SER A 238 -16.84 -28.08 1.26
C SER A 238 -15.80 -27.35 2.09
N LEU A 239 -15.07 -26.43 1.47
CA LEU A 239 -14.05 -25.66 2.15
C LEU A 239 -14.76 -24.75 3.15
N HIS A 240 -14.46 -24.90 4.44
CA HIS A 240 -15.05 -24.08 5.48
C HIS A 240 -14.24 -22.78 5.64
N TRP A 241 -14.89 -21.71 6.06
CA TRP A 241 -14.21 -20.44 6.36
C TRP A 241 -13.06 -20.60 7.37
N SER A 242 -13.24 -21.48 8.35
CA SER A 242 -12.21 -21.81 9.36
C SER A 242 -11.09 -22.71 8.85
N ASP A 243 -11.16 -23.18 7.61
CA ASP A 243 -10.09 -24.02 7.06
C ASP A 243 -8.93 -23.16 6.57
N GLU A 244 -7.74 -23.75 6.62
CA GLU A 244 -6.54 -23.18 6.04
C GLU A 244 -6.55 -23.43 4.52
N LEU A 245 -6.42 -22.35 3.74
CA LEU A 245 -6.43 -22.43 2.27
C LEU A 245 -5.10 -22.96 1.73
N TYR A 246 -4.00 -22.70 2.44
CA TYR A 246 -2.68 -23.22 2.13
C TYR A 246 -1.85 -23.34 3.43
N PRO A 247 -0.86 -24.25 3.51
CA PRO A 247 -0.05 -24.41 4.72
C PRO A 247 0.64 -23.10 5.14
N GLY A 248 0.38 -22.65 6.37
CA GLY A 248 0.91 -21.42 6.97
C GLY A 248 0.01 -20.18 6.83
N GLU A 249 -1.17 -20.28 6.20
CA GLU A 249 -2.09 -19.16 6.02
C GLU A 249 -2.47 -18.49 7.35
N PHE A 250 -2.69 -19.23 8.45
CA PHE A 250 -3.10 -18.58 9.70
C PHE A 250 -2.02 -17.68 10.31
N SER A 251 -0.76 -18.07 10.18
CA SER A 251 0.37 -17.24 10.58
C SER A 251 0.43 -15.97 9.72
N ASP A 252 0.21 -16.12 8.42
CA ASP A 252 0.15 -15.02 7.46
C ASP A 252 -1.00 -14.05 7.78
N LEU A 253 -2.20 -14.57 8.07
CA LEU A 253 -3.37 -13.77 8.45
C LEU A 253 -3.19 -13.09 9.81
N SER A 254 -2.48 -13.70 10.75
CA SER A 254 -2.16 -13.10 12.06
C SER A 254 -1.34 -11.81 11.89
N ILE A 255 -0.38 -11.78 10.96
CA ILE A 255 0.41 -10.56 10.67
C ILE A 255 -0.49 -9.40 10.22
N CYS A 256 -1.57 -9.71 9.51
CA CYS A 256 -2.57 -8.74 9.02
C CYS A 256 -3.70 -8.47 10.02
N ASN A 257 -3.63 -8.98 11.26
CA ASN A 257 -4.73 -8.92 12.24
C ASN A 257 -6.05 -9.55 11.74
N LEU A 258 -5.97 -10.49 10.79
CA LEU A 258 -7.10 -11.22 10.20
C LEU A 258 -7.31 -12.61 10.81
N TYR A 259 -6.56 -12.96 11.85
CA TYR A 259 -6.71 -14.20 12.60
C TYR A 259 -6.86 -13.90 14.09
N SER A 260 -7.90 -14.44 14.72
CA SER A 260 -8.14 -14.29 16.15
C SER A 260 -7.50 -15.46 16.90
N GLU A 261 -6.52 -15.16 17.75
CA GLU A 261 -5.89 -16.15 18.63
C GLU A 261 -6.87 -16.69 19.68
N GLU A 262 -7.81 -15.87 20.15
CA GLU A 262 -8.83 -16.28 21.14
C GLU A 262 -9.80 -17.31 20.58
N THR A 263 -10.27 -17.10 19.35
CA THR A 263 -11.26 -17.98 18.72
C THR A 263 -10.64 -19.06 17.83
N CYS A 264 -9.32 -19.01 17.61
CA CYS A 264 -8.56 -19.82 16.68
C CYS A 264 -9.20 -19.85 15.27
N LYS A 265 -9.65 -18.69 14.79
CA LYS A 265 -10.38 -18.57 13.52
C LYS A 265 -10.03 -17.29 12.76
N PRO A 266 -10.11 -17.32 11.41
CA PRO A 266 -10.03 -16.11 10.60
C PRO A 266 -11.18 -15.14 10.93
N VAL A 267 -10.86 -13.84 10.97
CA VAL A 267 -11.81 -12.76 11.28
C VAL A 267 -12.73 -12.56 10.08
N TYR A 268 -14.04 -12.70 10.26
CA TYR A 268 -15.01 -12.46 9.19
C TYR A 268 -14.95 -11.01 8.66
N PRO A 269 -15.13 -10.80 7.34
CA PRO A 269 -15.30 -9.46 6.79
C PRO A 269 -16.43 -8.72 7.50
N ARG A 270 -16.16 -7.47 7.93
CA ARG A 270 -17.15 -6.61 8.58
C ARG A 270 -17.50 -5.47 7.63
N LEU A 271 -18.80 -5.21 7.48
CA LEU A 271 -19.29 -3.91 7.03
C LEU A 271 -19.38 -3.03 8.29
N ASN A 272 -18.95 -1.77 8.21
CA ASN A 272 -18.81 -0.84 9.34
C ASN A 272 -19.96 -0.95 10.37
N ASP A 273 -19.60 -0.92 11.65
CA ASP A 273 -20.45 -0.87 12.85
C ASP A 273 -21.42 -2.03 13.15
N GLN A 274 -21.44 -3.11 12.35
CA GLN A 274 -22.22 -4.29 12.71
C GLN A 274 -21.37 -5.42 13.28
N LYS A 275 -21.84 -5.99 14.40
CA LYS A 275 -21.43 -7.33 14.84
C LYS A 275 -21.76 -8.29 13.70
N SER A 276 -20.73 -8.75 13.00
CA SER A 276 -20.86 -9.76 11.96
C SER A 276 -21.26 -11.08 12.61
N GLU A 277 -22.56 -11.31 12.77
CA GLU A 277 -23.07 -12.65 13.03
C GLU A 277 -22.84 -13.52 11.80
N MET A 278 -22.32 -14.72 12.02
CA MET A 278 -22.13 -15.73 10.99
C MET A 278 -23.46 -15.90 10.23
N PRO A 279 -23.51 -15.70 8.91
CA PRO A 279 -24.72 -15.99 8.16
C PRO A 279 -25.08 -17.46 8.40
N ALA A 280 -26.34 -17.73 8.74
CA ALA A 280 -26.84 -19.10 8.86
C ALA A 280 -26.53 -19.83 7.55
N ALA A 281 -25.56 -20.72 7.61
CA ALA A 281 -24.92 -21.27 6.44
C ALA A 281 -25.92 -22.06 5.60
N ARG A 282 -26.09 -21.62 4.35
CA ARG A 282 -26.82 -22.35 3.31
C ARG A 282 -25.93 -23.48 2.79
N PHE A 283 -25.68 -24.48 3.63
CA PHE A 283 -24.70 -25.54 3.38
C PHE A 283 -25.01 -26.48 2.20
N ASN A 284 -26.17 -26.39 1.55
CA ASN A 284 -26.66 -27.44 0.66
C ASN A 284 -27.04 -27.00 -0.76
N GLN A 285 -26.90 -25.72 -1.13
CA GLN A 285 -27.21 -25.26 -2.48
C GLN A 285 -25.95 -24.73 -3.16
N GLN A 286 -25.55 -25.40 -4.25
CA GLN A 286 -24.54 -24.86 -5.16
C GLN A 286 -25.01 -23.50 -5.68
N PRO A 287 -24.11 -22.50 -5.77
CA PRO A 287 -24.50 -21.16 -6.20
C PRO A 287 -25.10 -21.19 -7.62
N ASP A 288 -26.11 -20.36 -7.84
CA ASP A 288 -26.67 -20.12 -9.16
C ASP A 288 -25.81 -19.10 -9.93
N HIS A 289 -26.24 -18.76 -11.15
CA HIS A 289 -25.53 -17.80 -11.98
C HIS A 289 -25.45 -16.41 -11.33
N ASP A 290 -26.53 -15.97 -10.68
CA ASP A 290 -26.64 -14.62 -10.14
C ASP A 290 -25.73 -14.44 -8.93
N VAL A 291 -25.65 -15.45 -8.05
CA VAL A 291 -24.69 -15.47 -6.93
C VAL A 291 -23.25 -15.45 -7.44
N LEU A 292 -22.91 -16.23 -8.47
CA LEU A 292 -21.57 -16.25 -9.04
C LEU A 292 -21.21 -14.91 -9.70
N GLN A 293 -22.19 -14.26 -10.34
CA GLN A 293 -22.01 -12.91 -10.88
C GLN A 293 -21.71 -11.92 -9.75
N VAL A 294 -22.45 -11.97 -8.63
CA VAL A 294 -22.16 -11.14 -7.45
C VAL A 294 -20.73 -11.37 -6.97
N TYR A 295 -20.27 -12.61 -6.84
CA TYR A 295 -18.89 -12.88 -6.40
C TYR A 295 -17.83 -12.24 -7.32
N LEU A 296 -17.98 -12.37 -8.63
CA LEU A 296 -17.03 -11.81 -9.60
C LEU A 296 -17.11 -10.27 -9.66
N THR A 297 -18.31 -9.70 -9.54
CA THR A 297 -18.50 -8.24 -9.50
C THR A 297 -17.95 -7.65 -8.21
N THR A 298 -18.17 -8.28 -7.06
CA THR A 298 -17.59 -7.86 -5.78
C THR A 298 -16.07 -7.87 -5.85
N TRP A 299 -15.46 -8.92 -6.43
CA TRP A 299 -14.01 -8.95 -6.64
C TRP A 299 -13.52 -7.80 -7.52
N LEU A 300 -14.25 -7.50 -8.60
CA LEU A 300 -13.89 -6.45 -9.55
C LEU A 300 -14.00 -5.05 -8.93
N ALA A 301 -14.98 -4.83 -8.07
CA ALA A 301 -15.29 -3.52 -7.51
C ALA A 301 -14.28 -3.02 -6.48
N GLU A 302 -13.47 -3.91 -5.89
CA GLU A 302 -12.50 -3.61 -4.83
C GLU A 302 -13.11 -2.72 -3.73
N VAL A 303 -14.26 -3.14 -3.18
CA VAL A 303 -15.17 -2.29 -2.40
C VAL A 303 -14.58 -1.67 -1.13
N ASN A 304 -13.47 -2.20 -0.61
CA ASN A 304 -12.79 -1.65 0.57
C ASN A 304 -11.58 -0.77 0.22
N ILE A 305 -11.28 -0.59 -1.07
CA ILE A 305 -10.20 0.26 -1.55
C ILE A 305 -10.82 1.51 -2.20
N ASP A 306 -10.74 2.62 -1.48
CA ASP A 306 -11.03 3.94 -2.04
C ASP A 306 -9.86 4.35 -2.94
N SER A 307 -10.04 4.21 -4.26
CA SER A 307 -8.98 4.50 -5.23
C SER A 307 -8.59 5.97 -5.23
N ASP A 308 -9.55 6.87 -5.03
CA ASP A 308 -9.30 8.31 -4.98
C ASP A 308 -8.49 8.66 -3.73
N ARG A 309 -8.84 8.09 -2.57
CA ARG A 309 -8.07 8.27 -1.33
C ARG A 309 -6.68 7.67 -1.43
N VAL A 310 -6.52 6.50 -2.06
CA VAL A 310 -5.19 5.92 -2.29
C VAL A 310 -4.33 6.86 -3.14
N ASP A 311 -4.88 7.44 -4.21
CA ASP A 311 -4.15 8.40 -5.05
C ASP A 311 -3.81 9.69 -4.28
N GLU A 312 -4.77 10.22 -3.51
CA GLU A 312 -4.56 11.38 -2.63
C GLU A 312 -3.43 11.14 -1.64
N ILE A 313 -3.39 9.99 -0.96
CA ILE A 313 -2.32 9.63 -0.01
C ILE A 313 -0.94 9.70 -0.68
N PHE A 314 -0.78 9.14 -1.89
CA PHE A 314 0.52 9.17 -2.57
C PHE A 314 0.91 10.58 -3.03
N VAL A 315 -0.07 11.42 -3.37
CA VAL A 315 0.14 12.84 -3.69
C VAL A 315 0.55 13.62 -2.44
N GLU A 316 -0.22 13.55 -1.35
CA GLU A 316 0.07 14.23 -0.08
C GLU A 316 1.48 13.90 0.44
N VAL A 317 1.81 12.60 0.47
CA VAL A 317 3.13 12.12 0.90
C VAL A 317 4.23 12.59 -0.04
N GLY A 318 3.98 12.59 -1.34
CA GLY A 318 4.94 13.03 -2.35
C GLY A 318 5.24 14.53 -2.26
N GLU A 319 4.18 15.34 -2.09
CA GLU A 319 4.28 16.79 -1.86
C GLU A 319 5.06 17.09 -0.58
N GLU A 320 4.68 16.44 0.53
CA GLU A 320 5.35 16.61 1.82
C GLU A 320 6.85 16.24 1.72
N MET A 321 7.18 15.16 1.01
CA MET A 321 8.57 14.72 0.81
C MET A 321 9.34 15.44 -0.29
N HIS A 322 8.67 16.28 -1.09
CA HIS A 322 9.17 16.91 -2.30
C HIS A 322 9.73 15.87 -3.31
N VAL A 323 9.04 14.74 -3.47
CA VAL A 323 9.40 13.67 -4.41
C VAL A 323 8.16 13.12 -5.09
N THR A 324 8.29 12.70 -6.35
CA THR A 324 7.24 11.93 -7.02
C THR A 324 7.34 10.46 -6.59
N ILE A 325 6.26 9.94 -6.02
CA ILE A 325 6.13 8.52 -5.68
C ILE A 325 5.24 7.89 -6.76
N SER A 326 5.83 7.00 -7.57
CA SER A 326 5.15 6.30 -8.68
C SER A 326 5.23 4.80 -8.48
#